data_AF-A0A9D0TF25-F1
#
_entry.id   AF-A0A9D0TF25-F1
#
_cell.length_a   1.000
_cell.length_b   1.000
_cell.length_c   1.000
_cell.angle_alpha   90.00
_cell.angle_beta   90.00
_cell.angle_gamma   90.00
#
_symmetry.space_group_name_H-M   'P 1'
#
loop_
_entity.id
_entity.type
_entity.pdbx_description
1 polymer ?
#
loop_
_entity_poly.entity_id
_entity_poly.type
_entity_poly.pdbx_seq_one_letter_code
_entity_poly.pdbx_strand_id
1 'polypeptide(L)'
;MVRYGGNTVMQSAEGVDGASEASCFRTPWHWYMHGIGLGYGAAAHDSDRAERLLRAARALCTVADTPFHTFTYKLLLLVTGCRGLDASAPDAADSRAAVDVGLFRLQGNPLHYIAMSALFVDCLARLDRLGGYRHTARRHLDLALRVAGRLPENDDRARYLKLQLLSRLFMAVARAGWTERLLEGTRGQTSYFQRVLQLAGRIDNRFLGDRALAILLAVIGLSGYARQVGRDIERRLGELFDGFEQQLRQLPDRSGDGVHSGQDYLLFPLSLTLGALPALGLQRYTDYGRNWVDAAVALFGQLTPRSRASQVLFLVSALEGLGRLDDCFPDRGQLIETCADAYLAGTDGLQMDDYLRCTYLVHLACQYGDPERLDTRIWDILAGALLRPPGQHTPGQYNKYGATFMRAAYVLSAIDRAGRLETLYGSGLLLPERLGRLQLDPQALQEDSPRLCLALIDAGLRKRPAGGDAGE
;
A
#
# COMPACT_ATOMS: atom_id res chain seq x y z
N MET A 1 29.31 47.53 -8.70
CA MET A 1 28.29 47.07 -7.72
C MET A 1 27.01 46.82 -8.51
N VAL A 2 26.83 45.57 -8.97
CA VAL A 2 25.72 45.18 -9.86
C VAL A 2 24.71 44.42 -9.00
N ARG A 3 23.50 44.97 -8.87
CA ARG A 3 22.36 44.30 -8.21
C ARG A 3 21.75 43.30 -9.19
N TYR A 4 21.88 42.00 -8.88
CA TYR A 4 21.02 40.98 -9.45
C TYR A 4 19.74 40.91 -8.62
N GLY A 5 18.63 41.30 -9.24
CA GLY A 5 17.29 41.20 -8.67
C GLY A 5 16.65 39.85 -8.95
N GLY A 6 15.71 39.48 -8.08
CA GLY A 6 14.64 38.54 -8.39
C GLY A 6 14.87 37.09 -7.95
N ASN A 7 15.02 36.86 -6.65
CA ASN A 7 14.66 35.57 -6.05
C ASN A 7 13.16 35.34 -6.30
N THR A 8 12.83 34.53 -7.29
CA THR A 8 11.54 33.84 -7.32
C THR A 8 11.55 32.88 -6.14
N VAL A 9 10.88 33.27 -5.08
CA VAL A 9 10.54 32.40 -3.95
C VAL A 9 9.82 31.19 -4.55
N MET A 10 10.50 30.03 -4.54
CA MET A 10 9.84 28.74 -4.74
C MET A 10 8.71 28.69 -3.71
N GLN A 11 7.47 28.68 -4.21
CA GLN A 11 6.33 28.23 -3.42
C GLN A 11 6.73 26.93 -2.74
N SER A 12 6.52 26.86 -1.43
CA SER A 12 6.64 25.65 -0.63
C SER A 12 6.03 24.49 -1.40
N ALA A 13 6.78 23.39 -1.54
CA ALA A 13 6.23 22.13 -1.98
C ALA A 13 5.12 21.76 -0.99
N GLU A 14 3.87 22.08 -1.32
CA GLU A 14 2.71 21.49 -0.68
C GLU A 14 2.90 19.98 -0.81
N GLY A 15 2.89 19.29 0.34
CA GLY A 15 3.13 17.86 0.39
C GLY A 15 2.12 17.08 -0.46
N VAL A 16 2.34 15.76 -0.52
CA VAL A 16 1.44 14.81 -1.21
C VAL A 16 -0.03 15.09 -0.84
N ASP A 17 -0.81 15.58 -1.80
CA ASP A 17 -2.25 15.80 -1.63
C ASP A 17 -2.95 14.48 -1.31
N GLY A 18 -3.71 14.46 -0.22
CA GLY A 18 -4.42 13.28 0.25
C GLY A 18 -5.48 12.79 -0.76
N ALA A 19 -6.16 13.70 -1.47
CA ALA A 19 -7.16 13.31 -2.47
C ALA A 19 -6.50 12.64 -3.69
N SER A 20 -5.42 13.25 -4.19
CA SER A 20 -4.60 12.67 -5.26
C SER A 20 -4.00 11.32 -4.83
N GLU A 21 -3.45 11.20 -3.62
CA GLU A 21 -2.93 9.93 -3.10
C GLU A 21 -4.01 8.85 -3.06
N ALA A 22 -5.22 9.21 -2.65
CA ALA A 22 -6.36 8.32 -2.62
C ALA A 22 -6.60 7.68 -3.98
N SER A 23 -6.63 8.48 -5.05
CA SER A 23 -6.91 7.98 -6.39
C SER A 23 -5.85 6.99 -6.87
N CYS A 24 -4.59 7.14 -6.44
CA CYS A 24 -3.50 6.24 -6.82
C CYS A 24 -3.43 4.98 -5.94
N PHE A 25 -3.64 5.11 -4.62
CA PHE A 25 -3.27 4.09 -3.64
C PHE A 25 -4.38 3.76 -2.63
N ARG A 26 -5.63 3.56 -3.06
CA ARG A 26 -6.80 3.27 -2.19
C ARG A 26 -6.97 1.81 -1.75
N THR A 27 -6.09 0.90 -2.15
CA THR A 27 -6.36 -0.54 -2.04
C THR A 27 -5.53 -1.23 -0.94
N PRO A 28 -6.05 -2.29 -0.31
CA PRO A 28 -5.29 -3.14 0.62
C PRO A 28 -3.95 -3.62 0.07
N TRP A 29 -3.86 -3.88 -1.24
CA TRP A 29 -2.62 -4.31 -1.87
C TRP A 29 -1.51 -3.26 -1.77
N HIS A 30 -1.79 -2.00 -2.12
CA HIS A 30 -0.84 -0.90 -1.92
C HIS A 30 -0.41 -0.77 -0.45
N TRP A 31 -1.36 -0.86 0.48
CA TRP A 31 -1.12 -0.66 1.91
C TRP A 31 -0.28 -1.79 2.51
N TYR A 32 -0.66 -3.04 2.31
CA TYR A 32 -0.07 -4.16 3.06
C TYR A 32 1.00 -4.91 2.27
N MET A 33 0.96 -4.86 0.93
CA MET A 33 2.03 -5.44 0.13
C MET A 33 3.18 -4.46 -0.08
N HIS A 34 2.90 -3.16 -0.12
CA HIS A 34 3.88 -2.14 -0.46
C HIS A 34 4.14 -1.12 0.66
N GLY A 35 3.22 -0.97 1.61
CA GLY A 35 3.36 0.02 2.67
C GLY A 35 3.31 1.46 2.15
N ILE A 36 2.56 1.67 1.07
CA ILE A 36 2.31 2.96 0.40
C ILE A 36 0.81 3.25 0.56
N GLY A 37 0.39 4.51 0.72
CA GLY A 37 -1.04 4.83 0.88
C GLY A 37 -1.57 4.74 2.31
N LEU A 38 -0.74 4.33 3.29
CA LEU A 38 -1.16 4.05 4.66
C LEU A 38 -1.70 5.30 5.35
N GLY A 39 -2.78 5.16 6.13
CA GLY A 39 -3.34 6.28 6.89
C GLY A 39 -4.16 7.27 6.06
N TYR A 40 -4.42 6.95 4.79
CA TYR A 40 -5.31 7.73 3.93
C TYR A 40 -6.75 7.72 4.47
N GLY A 41 -7.41 8.88 4.43
CA GLY A 41 -8.75 9.06 4.98
C GLY A 41 -8.70 9.07 6.50
N ALA A 42 -8.11 10.12 7.08
CA ALA A 42 -8.10 10.33 8.52
C ALA A 42 -9.54 10.30 9.04
N ALA A 43 -9.76 9.53 10.11
CA ALA A 43 -10.99 9.56 10.87
C ALA A 43 -10.75 10.33 12.18
N ALA A 44 -11.82 10.70 12.86
CA ALA A 44 -11.72 11.21 14.22
C ALA A 44 -10.96 10.21 15.11
N HIS A 45 -10.17 10.76 16.05
CA HIS A 45 -9.47 9.95 17.04
C HIS A 45 -10.47 9.13 17.87
N ASP A 46 -10.14 7.87 18.11
CA ASP A 46 -10.93 6.92 18.88
C ASP A 46 -9.97 6.13 19.78
N SER A 47 -9.94 6.48 21.07
CA SER A 47 -9.01 5.92 22.05
C SER A 47 -9.25 4.43 22.27
N ASP A 48 -10.50 3.99 22.29
CA ASP A 48 -10.87 2.60 22.55
C ASP A 48 -10.43 1.71 21.38
N ARG A 49 -10.63 2.18 20.14
CA ARG A 49 -10.12 1.48 18.95
C ARG A 49 -8.60 1.47 18.92
N ALA A 50 -7.95 2.57 19.26
CA ALA A 50 -6.50 2.63 19.32
C ALA A 50 -5.93 1.65 20.36
N GLU A 51 -6.54 1.54 21.53
CA GLU A 51 -6.14 0.57 22.56
C GLU A 51 -6.33 -0.88 22.07
N ARG A 52 -7.43 -1.17 21.38
CA ARG A 52 -7.67 -2.50 20.77
C ARG A 52 -6.56 -2.86 19.78
N LEU A 53 -6.17 -1.94 18.90
CA LEU A 53 -5.06 -2.15 17.95
C LEU A 53 -3.73 -2.41 18.69
N LEU A 54 -3.48 -1.69 19.79
CA LEU A 54 -2.30 -1.92 20.64
C LEU A 54 -2.32 -3.29 21.31
N ARG A 55 -3.48 -3.78 21.78
CA ARG A 55 -3.62 -5.13 22.32
C ARG A 55 -3.28 -6.20 21.28
N ALA A 56 -3.75 -6.04 20.04
CA ALA A 56 -3.41 -6.95 18.94
C ALA A 56 -1.90 -6.93 18.60
N ALA A 57 -1.30 -5.74 18.53
CA ALA A 57 0.14 -5.59 18.31
C ALA A 57 0.98 -6.18 19.46
N ARG A 58 0.56 -6.00 20.71
CA ARG A 58 1.21 -6.60 21.89
C ARG A 58 1.13 -8.12 21.85
N ALA A 59 -0.02 -8.69 21.48
CA ALA A 59 -0.17 -10.13 21.32
C ALA A 59 0.82 -10.69 20.28
N LEU A 60 1.03 -10.01 19.16
CA LEU A 60 2.05 -10.40 18.17
C LEU A 60 3.48 -10.41 18.74
N CYS A 61 3.84 -9.40 19.55
CA CYS A 61 5.12 -9.37 20.24
C CYS A 61 5.31 -10.54 21.22
N THR A 62 4.25 -10.98 21.91
CA THR A 62 4.35 -12.09 22.87
C THR A 62 4.56 -13.44 22.22
N VAL A 63 4.06 -13.64 20.99
CA VAL A 63 4.19 -14.92 20.27
C VAL A 63 5.50 -14.98 19.48
N ALA A 64 5.96 -13.84 18.98
CA ALA A 64 7.25 -13.73 18.31
C ALA A 64 7.89 -12.37 18.60
N ASP A 65 8.90 -12.36 19.47
CA ASP A 65 9.73 -11.18 19.71
C ASP A 65 10.73 -10.99 18.57
N THR A 66 10.22 -10.60 17.40
CA THR A 66 11.05 -10.18 16.28
C THR A 66 11.29 -8.68 16.37
N PRO A 67 12.46 -8.19 15.89
CA PRO A 67 12.71 -6.75 15.75
C PRO A 67 11.59 -6.00 15.02
N PHE A 68 10.93 -6.68 14.09
CA PHE A 68 9.87 -6.14 13.26
C PHE A 68 8.54 -5.95 14.03
N HIS A 69 8.13 -6.92 14.84
CA HIS A 69 6.94 -6.79 15.69
C HIS A 69 7.16 -5.74 16.77
N THR A 70 8.34 -5.73 17.40
CA THR A 70 8.71 -4.73 18.41
C THR A 70 8.71 -3.32 17.81
N PHE A 71 9.29 -3.13 16.61
CA PHE A 71 9.20 -1.86 15.90
C PHE A 71 7.74 -1.45 15.64
N THR A 72 6.90 -2.38 15.16
CA THR A 72 5.48 -2.12 14.86
C THR A 72 4.72 -1.65 16.08
N TYR A 73 4.85 -2.34 17.22
CA TYR A 73 4.20 -1.96 18.47
C TYR A 73 4.63 -0.55 18.93
N LYS A 74 5.94 -0.26 18.89
CA LYS A 74 6.46 1.06 19.27
C LYS A 74 6.02 2.17 18.31
N LEU A 75 5.96 1.89 17.02
CA LEU A 75 5.43 2.85 16.04
C LEU A 75 3.93 3.10 16.23
N LEU A 76 3.14 2.07 16.56
CA LEU A 76 1.72 2.22 16.85
C LEU A 76 1.44 3.07 18.08
N LEU A 77 2.24 2.92 19.15
CA LEU A 77 2.17 3.82 20.32
C LEU A 77 2.39 5.27 19.90
N LEU A 78 3.41 5.52 19.07
CA LEU A 78 3.71 6.85 18.56
C LEU A 78 2.58 7.41 17.67
N VAL A 79 2.01 6.58 16.80
CA VAL A 79 0.98 6.96 15.82
C VAL A 79 -0.36 7.25 16.48
N THR A 80 -0.77 6.39 17.41
CA THR A 80 -2.08 6.52 18.08
C THR A 80 -2.07 7.58 19.17
N GLY A 81 -0.89 7.96 19.69
CA GLY A 81 -0.78 8.88 20.82
C GLY A 81 -1.26 8.27 22.14
N CYS A 82 -1.66 7.00 22.15
CA CYS A 82 -2.07 6.30 23.35
C CYS A 82 -0.86 6.10 24.26
N ARG A 83 -0.90 6.72 25.45
CA ARG A 83 -0.06 6.36 26.59
C ARG A 83 -0.55 5.05 27.27
N GLY A 84 -1.74 4.57 26.89
CA GLY A 84 -2.51 3.55 27.60
C GLY A 84 -2.17 2.11 27.24
N LEU A 85 -1.42 1.48 28.14
CA LEU A 85 -1.54 0.10 28.65
C LEU A 85 -0.54 -0.12 29.82
N ASP A 86 0.39 0.81 30.03
CA ASP A 86 1.25 0.93 31.21
C ASP A 86 1.20 2.38 31.72
N ALA A 87 0.77 2.59 32.97
CA ALA A 87 0.82 3.91 33.63
C ALA A 87 2.27 4.40 33.86
N SER A 88 3.25 3.55 33.60
CA SER A 88 4.69 3.78 33.56
C SER A 88 5.23 4.01 32.14
N ALA A 89 4.35 4.27 31.15
CA ALA A 89 4.72 4.48 29.76
C ALA A 89 5.85 5.51 29.68
N PRO A 90 6.99 5.13 29.08
CA PRO A 90 8.23 5.85 29.26
C PRO A 90 8.18 7.13 28.42
N ASP A 91 8.94 8.14 28.82
CA ASP A 91 8.84 9.53 28.34
C ASP A 91 8.98 9.60 26.80
N ALA A 92 8.65 10.72 26.17
CA ALA A 92 8.83 10.89 24.72
C ALA A 92 10.27 10.54 24.26
N ALA A 93 11.24 10.75 25.13
CA ALA A 93 12.64 10.34 24.97
C ALA A 93 12.84 8.81 24.88
N ASP A 94 12.13 8.03 25.68
CA ASP A 94 12.22 6.57 25.71
C ASP A 94 11.50 5.93 24.52
N SER A 95 10.40 6.54 24.07
CA SER A 95 9.71 6.13 22.84
C SER A 95 10.59 6.36 21.60
N ARG A 96 11.34 7.46 21.57
CA ARG A 96 12.31 7.77 20.50
C ARG A 96 13.47 6.79 20.47
N ALA A 97 14.06 6.50 21.63
CA ALA A 97 15.13 5.50 21.73
C ALA A 97 14.64 4.10 21.36
N ALA A 98 13.41 3.73 21.75
CA ALA A 98 12.84 2.42 21.44
C ALA A 98 12.60 2.20 19.93
N VAL A 99 12.07 3.20 19.22
CA VAL A 99 11.87 3.12 17.76
C VAL A 99 13.21 3.06 17.02
N ASP A 100 14.20 3.84 17.45
CA ASP A 100 15.55 3.81 16.89
C ASP A 100 16.20 2.43 17.05
N VAL A 101 16.20 1.89 18.28
CA VAL A 101 16.72 0.54 18.57
C VAL A 101 15.99 -0.52 17.75
N GLY A 102 14.66 -0.41 17.61
CA GLY A 102 13.86 -1.31 16.77
C GLY A 102 14.30 -1.29 15.30
N LEU A 103 14.47 -0.11 14.71
CA LEU A 103 14.99 0.04 13.35
C LEU A 103 16.42 -0.47 13.21
N PHE A 104 17.29 -0.22 14.18
CA PHE A 104 18.68 -0.69 14.13
C PHE A 104 18.75 -2.22 14.12
N ARG A 105 17.94 -2.89 14.95
CA ARG A 105 17.87 -4.37 14.99
C ARG A 105 17.38 -4.99 13.68
N LEU A 106 16.66 -4.23 12.85
CA LEU A 106 16.21 -4.69 11.52
C LEU A 106 17.32 -4.74 10.47
N GLN A 107 18.52 -4.21 10.74
CA GLN A 107 19.63 -4.23 9.76
C GLN A 107 20.05 -5.64 9.33
N GLY A 108 19.79 -6.67 10.15
CA GLY A 108 19.99 -8.07 9.77
C GLY A 108 19.11 -8.55 8.62
N ASN A 109 18.04 -7.82 8.28
CA ASN A 109 17.20 -8.06 7.11
C ASN A 109 17.07 -6.75 6.28
N PRO A 110 17.87 -6.59 5.21
CA PRO A 110 17.89 -5.38 4.38
C PRO A 110 16.53 -4.93 3.87
N LEU A 111 15.67 -5.89 3.48
CA LEU A 111 14.35 -5.60 2.93
C LEU A 111 13.45 -4.96 3.99
N HIS A 112 13.43 -5.55 5.19
CA HIS A 112 12.64 -5.03 6.32
C HIS A 112 13.18 -3.68 6.80
N TYR A 113 14.51 -3.54 6.88
CA TYR A 113 15.13 -2.28 7.27
C TYR A 113 14.72 -1.13 6.34
N ILE A 114 14.77 -1.33 5.02
CA ILE A 114 14.37 -0.32 4.04
C ILE A 114 12.88 0.02 4.17
N ALA A 115 12.04 -1.00 4.19
CA ALA A 115 10.59 -0.85 4.27
C ALA A 115 10.17 -0.08 5.53
N MET A 116 10.72 -0.44 6.70
CA MET A 116 10.37 0.18 7.97
C MET A 116 11.00 1.56 8.15
N SER A 117 12.19 1.80 7.60
CA SER A 117 12.77 3.16 7.59
C SER A 117 11.90 4.13 6.78
N ALA A 118 11.42 3.70 5.61
CA ALA A 118 10.48 4.50 4.82
C ALA A 118 9.16 4.71 5.59
N LEU A 119 8.62 3.67 6.22
CA LEU A 119 7.40 3.75 7.03
C LEU A 119 7.51 4.75 8.17
N PHE A 120 8.63 4.71 8.90
CA PHE A 120 8.87 5.57 10.05
C PHE A 120 8.83 7.04 9.65
N VAL A 121 9.56 7.40 8.59
CA VAL A 121 9.57 8.76 8.06
C VAL A 121 8.17 9.15 7.56
N ASP A 122 7.49 8.24 6.87
CA ASP A 122 6.14 8.46 6.37
C ASP A 122 5.12 8.78 7.46
N CYS A 123 5.10 7.95 8.52
CA CYS A 123 4.24 8.16 9.68
C CYS A 123 4.54 9.51 10.36
N LEU A 124 5.81 9.83 10.57
CA LEU A 124 6.21 11.09 11.19
C LEU A 124 5.77 12.31 10.38
N ALA A 125 5.89 12.25 9.05
CA ALA A 125 5.43 13.31 8.18
C ALA A 125 3.90 13.48 8.25
N ARG A 126 3.14 12.38 8.24
CA ARG A 126 1.66 12.42 8.35
C ARG A 126 1.13 12.91 9.70
N LEU A 127 1.93 12.74 10.75
CA LEU A 127 1.62 13.21 12.10
C LEU A 127 2.12 14.63 12.35
N ASP A 128 2.79 15.25 11.38
CA ASP A 128 3.52 16.52 11.56
C ASP A 128 4.52 16.50 12.73
N ARG A 129 5.15 15.34 12.95
CA ARG A 129 6.12 15.11 14.05
C ARG A 129 7.55 15.03 13.56
N LEU A 130 7.80 15.25 12.27
CA LEU A 130 9.12 15.07 11.68
C LEU A 130 10.17 16.01 12.29
N GLY A 131 9.79 17.23 12.69
CA GLY A 131 10.71 18.20 13.33
C GLY A 131 11.40 17.62 14.55
N GLY A 132 10.62 17.02 15.46
CA GLY A 132 11.10 16.36 16.66
C GLY A 132 11.86 15.05 16.42
N TYR A 133 12.01 14.58 15.17
CA TYR A 133 12.71 13.33 14.81
C TYR A 133 13.68 13.49 13.64
N ARG A 134 13.92 14.72 13.18
CA ARG A 134 14.58 15.04 11.91
C ARG A 134 15.92 14.32 11.74
N HIS A 135 16.79 14.37 12.74
CA HIS A 135 18.11 13.73 12.67
C HIS A 135 18.02 12.20 12.57
N THR A 136 17.21 11.57 13.42
CA THR A 136 17.01 10.11 13.41
C THR A 136 16.38 9.67 12.09
N ALA A 137 15.26 10.29 11.71
CA ALA A 137 14.56 10.02 10.45
C ALA A 137 15.50 10.15 9.23
N ARG A 138 16.28 11.24 9.16
CA ARG A 138 17.25 11.46 8.08
C ARG A 138 18.34 10.38 8.04
N ARG A 139 18.90 10.02 9.20
CA ARG A 139 19.94 8.98 9.32
C ARG A 139 19.45 7.62 8.81
N HIS A 140 18.25 7.18 9.22
CA HIS A 140 17.70 5.90 8.77
C HIS A 140 17.37 5.92 7.29
N LEU A 141 16.82 7.04 6.78
CA LEU A 141 16.50 7.16 5.37
C LEU A 141 17.76 7.12 4.48
N ASP A 142 18.84 7.78 4.89
CA ASP A 142 20.14 7.72 4.21
C ASP A 142 20.73 6.32 4.16
N LEU A 143 20.69 5.63 5.30
CA LEU A 143 21.20 4.28 5.36
C LEU A 143 20.33 3.34 4.53
N ALA A 144 19.00 3.51 4.57
CA ALA A 144 18.08 2.73 3.75
C ALA A 144 18.31 2.93 2.25
N LEU A 145 18.54 4.16 1.79
CA LEU A 145 18.90 4.45 0.38
C LEU A 145 20.19 3.73 -0.03
N ARG A 146 21.22 3.74 0.84
CA ARG A 146 22.49 3.01 0.60
C ARG A 146 22.29 1.50 0.58
N VAL A 147 21.53 0.95 1.52
CA VAL A 147 21.22 -0.49 1.59
C VAL A 147 20.41 -0.92 0.37
N ALA A 148 19.42 -0.14 -0.03
CA ALA A 148 18.63 -0.40 -1.24
C ALA A 148 19.50 -0.42 -2.49
N GLY A 149 20.49 0.48 -2.60
CA GLY A 149 21.46 0.50 -3.69
C GLY A 149 22.24 -0.82 -3.85
N ARG A 150 22.45 -1.58 -2.77
CA ARG A 150 23.20 -2.83 -2.73
C ARG A 150 22.34 -4.10 -2.84
N LEU A 151 21.01 -3.97 -2.88
CA LEU A 151 20.13 -5.13 -3.06
C LEU A 151 20.38 -5.81 -4.41
N PRO A 152 20.29 -7.16 -4.46
CA PRO A 152 20.51 -7.92 -5.69
C PRO A 152 19.47 -7.59 -6.76
N GLU A 153 19.85 -7.80 -8.02
CA GLU A 153 19.04 -7.56 -9.22
C GLU A 153 19.09 -8.77 -10.16
N ASN A 154 19.23 -9.97 -9.56
CA ASN A 154 19.59 -11.21 -10.25
C ASN A 154 18.47 -11.73 -11.17
N ASP A 155 17.21 -11.44 -10.83
CA ASP A 155 16.02 -11.82 -11.58
C ASP A 155 14.93 -10.74 -11.51
N ASP A 156 13.87 -10.93 -12.30
CA ASP A 156 12.73 -10.00 -12.36
C ASP A 156 12.02 -9.81 -11.02
N ARG A 157 11.94 -10.85 -10.18
CA ARG A 157 11.30 -10.77 -8.86
C ARG A 157 12.14 -9.91 -7.91
N ALA A 158 13.47 -10.07 -7.93
CA ALA A 158 14.41 -9.26 -7.16
C ALA A 158 14.39 -7.79 -7.62
N ARG A 159 14.40 -7.54 -8.94
CA ARG A 159 14.27 -6.18 -9.51
C ARG A 159 12.94 -5.55 -9.17
N TYR A 160 11.84 -6.30 -9.29
CA TYR A 160 10.50 -5.87 -8.88
C TYR A 160 10.47 -5.46 -7.40
N LEU A 161 10.96 -6.33 -6.51
CA LEU A 161 10.98 -6.05 -5.07
C LEU A 161 11.82 -4.82 -4.74
N LYS A 162 13.01 -4.71 -5.36
CA LYS A 162 13.86 -3.54 -5.23
C LYS A 162 13.12 -2.27 -5.67
N LEU A 163 12.46 -2.30 -6.83
CA LEU A 163 11.71 -1.16 -7.36
C LEU A 163 10.56 -0.72 -6.43
N GLN A 164 9.85 -1.66 -5.81
CA GLN A 164 8.82 -1.37 -4.81
C GLN A 164 9.40 -0.68 -3.57
N LEU A 165 10.52 -1.17 -3.04
CA LEU A 165 11.20 -0.56 -1.90
C LEU A 165 11.73 0.84 -2.22
N LEU A 166 12.29 1.04 -3.42
CA LEU A 166 12.77 2.36 -3.87
C LEU A 166 11.60 3.34 -4.05
N SER A 167 10.46 2.89 -4.59
CA SER A 167 9.23 3.71 -4.72
C SER A 167 8.73 4.17 -3.35
N ARG A 168 8.75 3.28 -2.36
CA ARG A 168 8.39 3.63 -0.97
C ARG A 168 9.35 4.63 -0.35
N LEU A 169 10.67 4.45 -0.54
CA LEU A 169 11.67 5.41 -0.07
C LEU A 169 11.49 6.77 -0.73
N PHE A 170 11.18 6.80 -2.03
CA PHE A 170 10.89 8.03 -2.76
C PHE A 170 9.72 8.79 -2.13
N MET A 171 8.59 8.11 -1.90
CA MET A 171 7.43 8.71 -1.25
C MET A 171 7.77 9.28 0.15
N ALA A 172 8.55 8.54 0.94
CA ALA A 172 8.98 8.99 2.27
C ALA A 172 9.91 10.22 2.20
N VAL A 173 10.85 10.24 1.26
CA VAL A 173 11.73 11.40 1.00
C VAL A 173 10.90 12.62 0.58
N ALA A 174 9.92 12.40 -0.30
CA ALA A 174 9.03 13.44 -0.80
C ALA A 174 8.23 14.10 0.32
N ARG A 175 7.60 13.29 1.18
CA ARG A 175 6.84 13.78 2.34
C ARG A 175 7.68 14.46 3.39
N ALA A 176 8.93 14.04 3.54
CA ALA A 176 9.85 14.70 4.43
C ALA A 176 10.35 16.06 3.90
N GLY A 177 10.03 16.40 2.65
CA GLY A 177 10.55 17.59 1.98
C GLY A 177 12.06 17.55 1.75
N TRP A 178 12.65 16.35 1.65
CA TRP A 178 14.10 16.14 1.44
C TRP A 178 14.42 15.71 0.02
N THR A 179 13.65 16.23 -0.90
CA THR A 179 13.59 15.76 -2.28
C THR A 179 14.84 16.08 -3.11
N GLU A 180 15.64 17.06 -2.67
CA GLU A 180 16.97 17.34 -3.21
C GLU A 180 17.84 16.07 -3.29
N ARG A 181 17.65 15.15 -2.35
CA ARG A 181 18.40 13.89 -2.25
C ARG A 181 18.11 12.90 -3.36
N LEU A 182 16.98 13.06 -4.05
CA LEU A 182 16.60 12.21 -5.17
C LEU A 182 17.22 12.71 -6.48
N LEU A 183 17.57 14.01 -6.51
CA LEU A 183 18.23 14.69 -7.63
C LEU A 183 19.74 14.69 -7.51
N GLU A 184 20.28 14.64 -6.29
CA GLU A 184 21.72 14.57 -6.01
C GLU A 184 22.33 13.27 -6.59
N GLY A 185 22.87 13.36 -7.80
CA GLY A 185 23.93 12.48 -8.26
C GLY A 185 25.26 13.01 -7.73
N THR A 186 26.15 12.15 -7.26
CA THR A 186 27.57 12.53 -7.13
C THR A 186 28.08 12.97 -8.50
N ARG A 187 28.93 14.01 -8.57
CA ARG A 187 29.44 14.57 -9.85
C ARG A 187 29.85 13.43 -10.81
N GLY A 188 29.18 13.35 -11.96
CA GLY A 188 29.41 12.32 -12.99
C GLY A 188 28.55 11.04 -12.86
N GLN A 189 27.60 10.96 -11.91
CA GLN A 189 26.70 9.81 -11.75
C GLN A 189 25.24 10.17 -12.07
N THR A 190 24.55 9.21 -12.70
CA THR A 190 23.10 9.19 -12.94
C THR A 190 22.32 9.46 -11.64
N SER A 191 21.32 10.34 -11.69
CA SER A 191 20.49 10.65 -10.51
C SER A 191 19.77 9.40 -9.99
N TYR A 192 19.39 9.42 -8.71
CA TYR A 192 18.62 8.30 -8.14
C TYR A 192 17.35 8.04 -8.95
N PHE A 193 16.65 9.12 -9.33
CA PHE A 193 15.50 9.07 -10.22
C PHE A 193 15.74 8.27 -11.50
N GLN A 194 16.79 8.62 -12.25
CA GLN A 194 17.11 7.98 -13.52
C GLN A 194 17.49 6.50 -13.31
N ARG A 195 18.19 6.17 -12.21
CA ARG A 195 18.51 4.77 -11.87
C ARG A 195 17.26 3.95 -11.59
N VAL A 196 16.26 4.52 -10.91
CA VAL A 196 14.99 3.80 -10.64
C VAL A 196 14.20 3.58 -11.92
N LEU A 197 14.11 4.57 -12.83
CA LEU A 197 13.49 4.38 -14.15
C LEU A 197 14.24 3.39 -15.04
N GLN A 198 15.56 3.31 -14.93
CA GLN A 198 16.37 2.30 -15.63
C GLN A 198 16.13 0.90 -15.06
N LEU A 199 15.97 0.76 -13.73
CA LEU A 199 15.63 -0.52 -13.11
C LEU A 199 14.27 -1.04 -13.61
N ALA A 200 13.26 -0.18 -13.73
CA ALA A 200 11.95 -0.56 -14.24
C ALA A 200 12.01 -1.15 -15.65
N GLY A 201 12.82 -0.57 -16.54
CA GLY A 201 13.01 -1.06 -17.92
C GLY A 201 13.85 -2.33 -18.05
N ARG A 202 14.27 -2.96 -16.95
CA ARG A 202 15.05 -4.22 -16.91
C ARG A 202 14.26 -5.41 -16.35
N ILE A 203 12.94 -5.27 -16.22
CA ILE A 203 12.05 -6.34 -15.77
C ILE A 203 11.34 -6.88 -17.01
N ASP A 204 11.68 -8.10 -17.42
CA ASP A 204 11.17 -8.69 -18.68
C ASP A 204 9.72 -9.17 -18.52
N ASN A 205 9.37 -9.67 -17.33
CA ASN A 205 8.00 -10.03 -16.98
C ASN A 205 7.10 -8.80 -16.95
N ARG A 206 6.36 -8.57 -18.04
CA ARG A 206 5.49 -7.39 -18.22
C ARG A 206 4.52 -7.15 -17.08
N PHE A 207 3.91 -8.20 -16.52
CA PHE A 207 3.02 -8.03 -15.36
C PHE A 207 3.76 -7.43 -14.16
N LEU A 208 4.99 -7.85 -13.88
CA LEU A 208 5.81 -7.30 -12.79
C LEU A 208 6.33 -5.90 -13.14
N GLY A 209 6.85 -5.73 -14.36
CA GLY A 209 7.46 -4.49 -14.83
C GLY A 209 6.44 -3.35 -14.93
N ASP A 210 5.32 -3.59 -15.62
CA ASP A 210 4.32 -2.58 -15.92
C ASP A 210 3.65 -2.09 -14.63
N ARG A 211 3.27 -2.99 -13.71
CA ARG A 211 2.68 -2.60 -12.42
C ARG A 211 3.66 -1.85 -11.52
N ALA A 212 4.94 -2.22 -11.53
CA ALA A 212 5.94 -1.54 -10.70
C ALA A 212 6.28 -0.15 -11.26
N LEU A 213 6.34 -0.02 -12.58
CA LEU A 213 6.51 1.27 -13.24
C LEU A 213 5.29 2.17 -13.00
N ALA A 214 4.06 1.65 -13.10
CA ALA A 214 2.85 2.41 -12.80
C ALA A 214 2.85 2.98 -11.37
N ILE A 215 3.19 2.16 -10.36
CA ILE A 215 3.32 2.64 -8.97
C ILE A 215 4.41 3.71 -8.86
N LEU A 216 5.58 3.49 -9.45
CA LEU A 216 6.67 4.46 -9.43
C LEU A 216 6.23 5.79 -10.05
N LEU A 217 5.54 5.76 -11.19
CA LEU A 217 5.01 6.93 -11.86
C LEU A 217 4.00 7.68 -10.99
N ALA A 218 3.08 6.98 -10.33
CA ALA A 218 2.17 7.59 -9.36
C ALA A 218 2.93 8.24 -8.19
N VAL A 219 3.94 7.57 -7.63
CA VAL A 219 4.79 8.14 -6.57
C VAL A 219 5.51 9.41 -7.05
N ILE A 220 6.06 9.41 -8.26
CA ILE A 220 6.76 10.57 -8.83
C ILE A 220 5.79 11.75 -9.02
N GLY A 221 4.59 11.47 -9.55
CA GLY A 221 3.53 12.47 -9.71
C GLY A 221 3.14 13.09 -8.37
N LEU A 222 2.79 12.25 -7.40
CA LEU A 222 2.40 12.67 -6.04
C LEU A 222 3.52 13.41 -5.29
N SER A 223 4.77 13.15 -5.62
CA SER A 223 5.91 13.86 -5.03
C SER A 223 6.10 15.27 -5.60
N GLY A 224 5.37 15.66 -6.65
CA GLY A 224 5.55 16.95 -7.36
C GLY A 224 6.72 16.97 -8.34
N TYR A 225 7.33 15.81 -8.62
CA TYR A 225 8.57 15.70 -9.40
C TYR A 225 8.34 15.55 -10.91
N ALA A 226 7.09 15.34 -11.35
CA ALA A 226 6.78 15.04 -12.73
C ALA A 226 7.36 16.07 -13.73
N ARG A 227 7.33 17.37 -13.39
CA ARG A 227 7.84 18.45 -14.27
C ARG A 227 9.36 18.41 -14.48
N GLN A 228 10.11 18.02 -13.45
CA GLN A 228 11.59 18.08 -13.47
C GLN A 228 12.20 16.97 -14.33
N VAL A 229 11.43 15.91 -14.56
CA VAL A 229 11.84 14.68 -15.24
C VAL A 229 10.87 14.29 -16.36
N GLY A 230 10.07 15.26 -16.82
CA GLY A 230 8.89 15.03 -17.66
C GLY A 230 9.19 14.28 -18.95
N ARG A 231 10.31 14.56 -19.63
CA ARG A 231 10.67 13.84 -20.87
C ARG A 231 10.92 12.34 -20.64
N ASP A 232 11.56 11.98 -19.53
CA ASP A 232 11.79 10.58 -19.19
C ASP A 232 10.48 9.88 -18.79
N ILE A 233 9.60 10.57 -18.06
CA ILE A 233 8.26 10.05 -17.72
C ILE A 233 7.44 9.81 -18.98
N GLU A 234 7.33 10.80 -19.86
CA GLU A 234 6.50 10.72 -21.07
C GLU A 234 6.97 9.59 -22.00
N ARG A 235 8.29 9.41 -22.12
CA ARG A 235 8.86 8.27 -22.85
C ARG A 235 8.47 6.93 -22.22
N ARG A 236 8.64 6.77 -20.91
CA ARG A 236 8.28 5.53 -20.20
C ARG A 236 6.77 5.25 -20.25
N LEU A 237 5.96 6.30 -20.22
CA LEU A 237 4.51 6.19 -20.34
C LEU A 237 4.09 5.75 -21.76
N GLY A 238 4.74 6.28 -22.81
CA GLY A 238 4.57 5.78 -24.18
C GLY A 238 4.92 4.30 -24.30
N GLU A 239 6.09 3.90 -23.78
CA GLU A 239 6.54 2.49 -23.77
C GLU A 239 5.57 1.55 -23.02
N LEU A 240 4.88 2.04 -21.98
CA LEU A 240 3.82 1.29 -21.28
C LEU A 240 2.59 1.08 -22.16
N PHE A 241 2.06 2.16 -22.75
CA PHE A 241 0.85 2.07 -23.57
C PHE A 241 1.08 1.30 -24.88
N ASP A 242 2.23 1.46 -25.52
CA ASP A 242 2.65 0.61 -26.65
C ASP A 242 2.69 -0.87 -26.23
N GLY A 243 3.19 -1.13 -25.01
CA GLY A 243 3.19 -2.46 -24.40
C GLY A 243 1.81 -3.05 -24.17
N PHE A 244 0.87 -2.25 -23.66
CA PHE A 244 -0.52 -2.68 -23.47
C PHE A 244 -1.20 -2.94 -24.82
N GLU A 245 -0.94 -2.12 -25.83
CA GLU A 245 -1.49 -2.30 -27.17
C GLU A 245 -0.98 -3.60 -27.80
N GLN A 246 0.30 -3.92 -27.61
CA GLN A 246 0.85 -5.21 -28.03
C GLN A 246 0.19 -6.39 -27.30
N GLN A 247 0.01 -6.30 -25.97
CA GLN A 247 -0.63 -7.35 -25.17
C GLN A 247 -2.10 -7.58 -25.54
N LEU A 248 -2.84 -6.54 -25.93
CA LEU A 248 -4.21 -6.66 -26.39
C LEU A 248 -4.34 -7.46 -27.68
N ARG A 249 -3.39 -7.31 -28.60
CA ARG A 249 -3.35 -8.06 -29.86
C ARG A 249 -3.00 -9.53 -29.65
N GLN A 250 -2.27 -9.82 -28.57
CA GLN A 250 -1.76 -11.14 -28.24
C GLN A 250 -1.91 -11.37 -26.74
N LEU A 251 -3.14 -11.61 -26.29
CA LEU A 251 -3.39 -11.92 -24.88
C LEU A 251 -2.65 -13.24 -24.56
N PRO A 252 -1.63 -13.21 -23.70
CA PRO A 252 -0.93 -14.43 -23.36
C PRO A 252 -1.89 -15.38 -22.65
N ASP A 253 -1.96 -16.62 -23.13
CA ASP A 253 -2.62 -17.69 -22.38
C ASP A 253 -1.78 -18.00 -21.15
N ARG A 254 -2.10 -17.32 -20.05
CA ARG A 254 -1.37 -17.41 -18.80
C ARG A 254 -2.23 -18.17 -17.79
N SER A 255 -1.70 -19.31 -17.34
CA SER A 255 -2.27 -20.04 -16.20
C SER A 255 -2.34 -19.12 -14.98
N GLY A 256 -3.46 -19.18 -14.26
CA GLY A 256 -3.67 -18.33 -13.11
C GLY A 256 -2.70 -18.64 -11.97
N ASP A 257 -2.29 -17.62 -11.22
CA ASP A 257 -1.43 -17.75 -10.02
C ASP A 257 -2.23 -17.95 -8.72
N GLY A 258 -3.50 -18.32 -8.86
CA GLY A 258 -4.47 -18.42 -7.78
C GLY A 258 -5.22 -17.12 -7.51
N VAL A 259 -4.65 -15.95 -7.80
CA VAL A 259 -5.31 -14.65 -7.58
C VAL A 259 -5.68 -13.95 -8.89
N HIS A 260 -4.76 -13.97 -9.85
CA HIS A 260 -4.94 -13.41 -11.18
C HIS A 260 -5.11 -14.51 -12.21
N SER A 261 -5.95 -14.26 -13.23
CA SER A 261 -6.11 -15.16 -14.36
C SER A 261 -6.46 -14.38 -15.64
N GLY A 262 -6.02 -14.90 -16.79
CA GLY A 262 -6.37 -14.34 -18.10
C GLY A 262 -6.12 -12.83 -18.20
N GLN A 263 -7.20 -12.08 -18.44
CA GLN A 263 -7.13 -10.64 -18.68
C GLN A 263 -6.77 -9.80 -17.44
N ASP A 264 -6.79 -10.37 -16.23
CA ASP A 264 -6.34 -9.69 -15.01
C ASP A 264 -4.89 -9.21 -15.12
N TYR A 265 -4.07 -9.99 -15.84
CA TYR A 265 -2.66 -9.68 -16.05
C TYR A 265 -2.43 -8.41 -16.88
N LEU A 266 -3.44 -7.95 -17.62
CA LEU A 266 -3.42 -6.71 -18.38
C LEU A 266 -4.21 -5.60 -17.67
N LEU A 267 -5.45 -5.87 -17.24
CA LEU A 267 -6.31 -4.85 -16.63
C LEU A 267 -5.69 -4.27 -15.36
N PHE A 268 -5.02 -5.09 -14.56
CA PHE A 268 -4.44 -4.63 -13.31
C PHE A 268 -3.34 -3.58 -13.53
N PRO A 269 -2.25 -3.85 -14.29
CA PRO A 269 -1.27 -2.81 -14.63
C PRO A 269 -1.88 -1.61 -15.35
N LEU A 270 -2.83 -1.82 -16.26
CA LEU A 270 -3.48 -0.72 -16.99
C LEU A 270 -4.22 0.22 -16.04
N SER A 271 -5.00 -0.32 -15.09
CA SER A 271 -5.73 0.47 -14.09
C SER A 271 -4.77 1.28 -13.22
N LEU A 272 -3.63 0.71 -12.82
CA LEU A 272 -2.61 1.44 -12.07
C LEU A 272 -1.99 2.58 -12.89
N THR A 273 -1.70 2.34 -14.17
CA THR A 273 -1.16 3.36 -15.08
C THR A 273 -2.14 4.50 -15.29
N LEU A 274 -3.42 4.18 -15.55
CA LEU A 274 -4.50 5.17 -15.66
C LEU A 274 -4.64 5.99 -14.37
N GLY A 275 -4.59 5.34 -13.21
CA GLY A 275 -4.64 5.99 -11.90
C GLY A 275 -3.41 6.88 -11.60
N ALA A 276 -2.29 6.70 -12.29
CA ALA A 276 -1.11 7.56 -12.16
C ALA A 276 -1.22 8.86 -12.98
N LEU A 277 -2.00 8.87 -14.08
CA LEU A 277 -2.07 10.02 -15.00
C LEU A 277 -2.49 11.34 -14.34
N PRO A 278 -3.50 11.37 -13.43
CA PRO A 278 -3.89 12.60 -12.76
C PRO A 278 -2.75 13.22 -11.95
N ALA A 279 -2.05 12.41 -11.16
CA ALA A 279 -0.92 12.85 -10.33
C ALA A 279 0.28 13.34 -11.18
N LEU A 280 0.41 12.85 -12.41
CA LEU A 280 1.44 13.29 -13.36
C LEU A 280 1.06 14.56 -14.12
N GLY A 281 -0.22 14.94 -14.15
CA GLY A 281 -0.74 15.96 -15.07
C GLY A 281 -0.65 15.54 -16.54
N LEU A 282 -0.75 14.24 -16.81
CA LEU A 282 -0.58 13.63 -18.15
C LEU A 282 -1.86 12.94 -18.63
N GLN A 283 -3.03 13.45 -18.25
CA GLN A 283 -4.34 12.89 -18.61
C GLN A 283 -4.51 12.71 -20.12
N ARG A 284 -3.87 13.53 -20.97
CA ARG A 284 -3.86 13.35 -22.44
C ARG A 284 -3.45 11.96 -22.92
N TYR A 285 -2.74 11.19 -22.11
CA TYR A 285 -2.36 9.82 -22.44
C TYR A 285 -3.52 8.82 -22.33
N THR A 286 -4.69 9.22 -21.83
CA THR A 286 -5.92 8.41 -21.96
C THR A 286 -6.26 8.11 -23.42
N ASP A 287 -5.81 8.95 -24.36
CA ASP A 287 -6.06 8.82 -25.79
C ASP A 287 -4.80 8.50 -26.61
N TYR A 288 -3.74 8.00 -25.96
CA TYR A 288 -2.49 7.63 -26.64
C TYR A 288 -2.68 6.41 -27.54
N GLY A 289 -2.84 6.63 -28.85
CA GLY A 289 -3.07 5.59 -29.86
C GLY A 289 -4.50 5.02 -29.85
N ARG A 290 -5.14 4.96 -28.68
CA ARG A 290 -6.55 4.58 -28.49
C ARG A 290 -7.12 5.20 -27.21
N ASN A 291 -8.45 5.16 -27.06
CA ASN A 291 -9.09 5.46 -25.78
C ASN A 291 -8.87 4.29 -24.80
N TRP A 292 -7.99 4.52 -23.82
CA TRP A 292 -7.60 3.55 -22.79
C TRP A 292 -8.62 3.41 -21.67
N VAL A 293 -9.46 4.42 -21.44
CA VAL A 293 -10.59 4.34 -20.50
C VAL A 293 -11.60 3.33 -21.01
N ASP A 294 -12.03 3.47 -22.26
CA ASP A 294 -12.97 2.53 -22.89
C ASP A 294 -12.38 1.11 -22.97
N ALA A 295 -11.08 1.00 -23.27
CA ALA A 295 -10.38 -0.27 -23.29
C ALA A 295 -10.40 -0.97 -21.91
N ALA A 296 -10.14 -0.23 -20.83
CA ALA A 296 -10.14 -0.76 -19.47
C ALA A 296 -11.54 -1.20 -19.03
N VAL A 297 -12.58 -0.41 -19.34
CA VAL A 297 -13.98 -0.75 -19.05
C VAL A 297 -14.41 -1.99 -19.83
N ALA A 298 -14.06 -2.08 -21.12
CA ALA A 298 -14.36 -3.24 -21.95
C ALA A 298 -13.67 -4.52 -21.43
N LEU A 299 -12.40 -4.44 -21.02
CA LEU A 299 -11.68 -5.55 -20.40
C LEU A 299 -12.35 -5.98 -19.09
N PHE A 300 -12.74 -5.03 -18.23
CA PHE A 300 -13.45 -5.33 -16.99
C PHE A 300 -14.78 -6.07 -17.25
N GLY A 301 -15.52 -5.65 -18.28
CA GLY A 301 -16.73 -6.31 -18.73
C GLY A 301 -16.54 -7.75 -19.21
N GLN A 302 -15.33 -8.16 -19.57
CA GLN A 302 -15.01 -9.53 -20.01
C GLN A 302 -14.48 -10.43 -18.90
N LEU A 303 -14.17 -9.87 -17.72
CA LEU A 303 -13.66 -10.64 -16.59
C LEU A 303 -14.70 -11.61 -16.02
N THR A 304 -14.19 -12.70 -15.46
CA THR A 304 -15.00 -13.61 -14.62
C THR A 304 -15.51 -12.86 -13.38
N PRO A 305 -16.63 -13.29 -12.75
CA PRO A 305 -17.10 -12.67 -11.51
C PRO A 305 -16.03 -12.63 -10.40
N ARG A 306 -15.25 -13.70 -10.30
CA ARG A 306 -14.12 -13.82 -9.37
C ARG A 306 -13.05 -12.76 -9.61
N SER A 307 -12.72 -12.51 -10.87
CA SER A 307 -11.75 -11.49 -11.28
C SER A 307 -12.30 -10.06 -11.09
N ARG A 308 -13.57 -9.81 -11.46
CA ARG A 308 -14.21 -8.50 -11.25
C ARG A 308 -14.17 -8.07 -9.79
N ALA A 309 -14.47 -8.97 -8.86
CA ALA A 309 -14.44 -8.67 -7.42
C ALA A 309 -13.07 -8.20 -6.90
N SER A 310 -11.95 -8.63 -7.51
CA SER A 310 -10.61 -8.18 -7.11
C SER A 310 -10.10 -6.97 -7.91
N GLN A 311 -10.61 -6.74 -9.13
CA GLN A 311 -10.16 -5.67 -10.01
C GLN A 311 -10.98 -4.38 -9.90
N VAL A 312 -12.25 -4.46 -9.48
CA VAL A 312 -13.20 -3.33 -9.50
C VAL A 312 -12.67 -2.11 -8.75
N LEU A 313 -12.06 -2.29 -7.59
CA LEU A 313 -11.57 -1.17 -6.78
C LEU A 313 -10.41 -0.41 -7.47
N PHE A 314 -9.55 -1.12 -8.22
CA PHE A 314 -8.45 -0.49 -8.95
C PHE A 314 -8.97 0.34 -10.12
N LEU A 315 -9.89 -0.23 -10.91
CA LEU A 315 -10.49 0.47 -12.04
C LEU A 315 -11.28 1.70 -11.56
N VAL A 316 -12.14 1.53 -10.55
CA VAL A 316 -12.93 2.62 -9.98
C VAL A 316 -12.04 3.75 -9.46
N SER A 317 -10.97 3.42 -8.73
CA SER A 317 -10.04 4.44 -8.20
C SER A 317 -9.36 5.22 -9.34
N ALA A 318 -8.99 4.54 -10.43
CA ALA A 318 -8.41 5.18 -11.60
C ALA A 318 -9.42 6.10 -12.32
N LEU A 319 -10.65 5.63 -12.53
CA LEU A 319 -11.70 6.41 -13.19
C LEU A 319 -12.13 7.63 -12.36
N GLU A 320 -12.18 7.49 -11.03
CA GLU A 320 -12.45 8.60 -10.11
C GLU A 320 -11.35 9.67 -10.21
N GLY A 321 -10.08 9.27 -10.17
CA GLY A 321 -8.95 10.19 -10.33
C GLY A 321 -8.93 10.90 -11.68
N LEU A 322 -9.41 10.24 -12.74
CA LEU A 322 -9.55 10.81 -14.08
C LEU A 322 -10.81 11.68 -14.24
N GLY A 323 -11.72 11.70 -13.27
CA GLY A 323 -13.01 12.37 -13.40
C GLY A 323 -13.94 11.73 -14.44
N ARG A 324 -13.78 10.41 -14.69
CA ARG A 324 -14.54 9.64 -15.70
C ARG A 324 -15.44 8.56 -15.10
N LEU A 325 -15.48 8.45 -13.77
CA LEU A 325 -16.25 7.40 -13.10
C LEU A 325 -17.74 7.42 -13.46
N ASP A 326 -18.38 8.59 -13.40
CA ASP A 326 -19.82 8.71 -13.62
C ASP A 326 -20.22 8.47 -15.08
N ASP A 327 -19.31 8.72 -16.04
CA ASP A 327 -19.51 8.39 -17.45
C ASP A 327 -19.54 6.87 -17.69
N CYS A 328 -18.70 6.14 -16.96
CA CYS A 328 -18.52 4.70 -17.16
C CYS A 328 -19.45 3.86 -16.29
N PHE A 329 -19.73 4.32 -15.06
CA PHE A 329 -20.52 3.62 -14.05
C PHE A 329 -21.45 4.61 -13.33
N PRO A 330 -22.54 5.05 -13.98
CA PRO A 330 -23.42 6.08 -13.45
C PRO A 330 -24.17 5.63 -12.17
N ASP A 331 -24.46 4.33 -12.04
CA ASP A 331 -25.03 3.76 -10.82
C ASP A 331 -23.97 2.96 -10.04
N ARG A 332 -23.38 3.62 -9.05
CA ARG A 332 -22.35 3.05 -8.17
C ARG A 332 -22.91 1.95 -7.27
N GLY A 333 -24.17 2.08 -6.87
CA GLY A 333 -24.86 1.10 -6.05
C GLY A 333 -25.07 -0.20 -6.81
N GLN A 334 -25.58 -0.09 -8.03
CA GLN A 334 -25.74 -1.22 -8.95
C GLN A 334 -24.39 -1.88 -9.28
N LEU A 335 -23.31 -1.11 -9.43
CA LEU A 335 -21.97 -1.67 -9.66
C LEU A 335 -21.52 -2.55 -8.49
N ILE A 336 -21.71 -2.10 -7.24
CA ILE A 336 -21.37 -2.87 -6.03
C ILE A 336 -22.19 -4.17 -5.99
N GLU A 337 -23.52 -4.07 -6.11
CA GLU A 337 -24.44 -5.21 -6.05
C GLU A 337 -24.12 -6.23 -7.14
N THR A 338 -23.97 -5.78 -8.39
CA THR A 338 -23.66 -6.66 -9.52
C THR A 338 -22.34 -7.39 -9.32
N CYS A 339 -21.31 -6.72 -8.80
CA CYS A 339 -20.03 -7.37 -8.53
C CYS A 339 -20.12 -8.36 -7.36
N ALA A 340 -20.83 -8.01 -6.29
CA ALA A 340 -20.97 -8.85 -5.10
C ALA A 340 -21.83 -10.08 -5.38
N ASP A 341 -22.99 -9.92 -6.01
CA ASP A 341 -23.94 -10.98 -6.30
C ASP A 341 -23.36 -11.99 -7.28
N ALA A 342 -22.74 -11.52 -8.37
CA ALA A 342 -22.10 -12.38 -9.35
C ALA A 342 -20.94 -13.18 -8.72
N TYR A 343 -20.19 -12.56 -7.80
CA TYR A 343 -19.14 -13.26 -7.06
C TYR A 343 -19.71 -14.33 -6.13
N LEU A 344 -20.71 -14.00 -5.32
CA LEU A 344 -21.36 -14.91 -4.37
C LEU A 344 -22.10 -16.08 -5.04
N ALA A 345 -22.60 -15.88 -6.26
CA ALA A 345 -23.20 -16.95 -7.07
C ALA A 345 -22.15 -17.98 -7.52
N GLY A 346 -20.88 -17.60 -7.61
CA GLY A 346 -19.77 -18.43 -8.09
C GLY A 346 -18.82 -18.93 -7.00
N THR A 347 -19.11 -18.70 -5.71
CA THR A 347 -18.26 -19.16 -4.60
C THR A 347 -19.04 -19.81 -3.46
N ASP A 348 -18.44 -20.84 -2.87
CA ASP A 348 -18.85 -21.42 -1.58
C ASP A 348 -18.23 -20.69 -0.38
N GLY A 349 -17.36 -19.70 -0.65
CA GLY A 349 -16.63 -18.95 0.36
C GLY A 349 -15.44 -19.69 0.94
N LEU A 350 -15.18 -20.93 0.53
CA LEU A 350 -14.15 -21.82 1.09
C LEU A 350 -12.79 -21.68 0.40
N GLN A 351 -12.71 -20.96 -0.71
CA GLN A 351 -11.46 -20.78 -1.43
C GLN A 351 -10.47 -19.94 -0.60
N MET A 352 -9.19 -20.26 -0.76
CA MET A 352 -8.09 -19.68 0.01
C MET A 352 -8.06 -18.15 -0.02
N ASP A 353 -8.40 -17.55 -1.14
CA ASP A 353 -8.30 -16.13 -1.46
C ASP A 353 -9.68 -15.43 -1.54
N ASP A 354 -10.74 -16.07 -1.04
CA ASP A 354 -12.06 -15.44 -0.98
C ASP A 354 -12.09 -14.22 -0.05
N TYR A 355 -11.36 -14.28 1.07
CA TYR A 355 -11.21 -13.13 1.98
C TYR A 355 -10.69 -11.89 1.26
N LEU A 356 -9.79 -12.06 0.29
CA LEU A 356 -9.18 -10.96 -0.46
C LEU A 356 -10.23 -10.25 -1.30
N ARG A 357 -11.10 -10.99 -2.01
CA ARG A 357 -12.18 -10.43 -2.84
C ARG A 357 -13.26 -9.76 -2.01
N CYS A 358 -13.67 -10.41 -0.92
CA CYS A 358 -14.58 -9.79 0.03
C CYS A 358 -14.02 -8.48 0.59
N THR A 359 -12.73 -8.39 0.91
CA THR A 359 -12.11 -7.13 1.32
C THR A 359 -12.22 -6.05 0.25
N TYR A 360 -11.98 -6.35 -1.04
CA TYR A 360 -12.12 -5.36 -2.11
C TYR A 360 -13.56 -4.86 -2.28
N LEU A 361 -14.54 -5.76 -2.20
CA LEU A 361 -15.97 -5.40 -2.26
C LEU A 361 -16.37 -4.54 -1.07
N VAL A 362 -15.94 -4.89 0.15
CA VAL A 362 -16.16 -4.07 1.35
C VAL A 362 -15.54 -2.69 1.20
N HIS A 363 -14.31 -2.60 0.69
CA HIS A 363 -13.65 -1.30 0.50
C HIS A 363 -14.37 -0.44 -0.52
N LEU A 364 -14.86 -1.04 -1.61
CA LEU A 364 -15.66 -0.34 -2.61
C LEU A 364 -16.97 0.19 -2.00
N ALA A 365 -17.67 -0.63 -1.22
CA ALA A 365 -18.90 -0.23 -0.55
C ALA A 365 -18.67 0.88 0.48
N CYS A 366 -17.62 0.76 1.31
CA CYS A 366 -17.21 1.79 2.26
C CYS A 366 -16.81 3.11 1.58
N GLN A 367 -16.16 3.04 0.41
CA GLN A 367 -15.77 4.23 -0.35
C GLN A 367 -16.99 5.08 -0.75
N TYR A 368 -18.15 4.44 -0.96
CA TYR A 368 -19.40 5.12 -1.28
C TYR A 368 -20.33 5.28 -0.08
N GLY A 369 -19.83 5.01 1.14
CA GLY A 369 -20.57 5.22 2.37
C GLY A 369 -21.70 4.21 2.62
N ASP A 370 -21.70 3.07 1.92
CA ASP A 370 -22.81 2.11 1.96
C ASP A 370 -22.33 0.65 2.13
N PRO A 371 -21.56 0.33 3.20
CA PRO A 371 -21.13 -1.04 3.47
C PRO A 371 -22.29 -2.00 3.79
N GLU A 372 -23.43 -1.49 4.26
CA GLU A 372 -24.61 -2.28 4.63
C GLU A 372 -25.34 -2.88 3.42
N ARG A 373 -25.10 -2.34 2.22
CA ARG A 373 -25.61 -2.88 0.96
C ARG A 373 -25.09 -4.27 0.63
N LEU A 374 -23.93 -4.65 1.17
CA LEU A 374 -23.33 -5.96 0.91
C LEU A 374 -24.09 -7.07 1.64
N ASP A 375 -24.37 -8.15 0.92
CA ASP A 375 -24.97 -9.37 1.46
C ASP A 375 -24.18 -9.88 2.69
N THR A 376 -24.92 -10.38 3.69
CA THR A 376 -24.35 -10.89 4.96
C THR A 376 -23.29 -11.96 4.75
N ARG A 377 -23.39 -12.77 3.68
CA ARG A 377 -22.42 -13.80 3.32
C ARG A 377 -21.02 -13.25 3.07
N ILE A 378 -20.87 -12.01 2.59
CA ILE A 378 -19.54 -11.38 2.42
C ILE A 378 -18.84 -11.25 3.77
N TRP A 379 -19.58 -10.84 4.81
CA TRP A 379 -19.07 -10.71 6.17
C TRP A 379 -18.78 -12.07 6.80
N ASP A 380 -19.64 -13.07 6.55
CA ASP A 380 -19.43 -14.44 7.02
C ASP A 380 -18.16 -15.07 6.43
N ILE A 381 -17.87 -14.82 5.15
CA ILE A 381 -16.63 -15.27 4.49
C ILE A 381 -15.40 -14.63 5.16
N LEU A 382 -15.44 -13.32 5.43
CA LEU A 382 -14.35 -12.61 6.10
C LEU A 382 -14.12 -13.13 7.53
N ALA A 383 -15.18 -13.29 8.30
CA ALA A 383 -15.11 -13.85 9.65
C ALA A 383 -14.56 -15.29 9.62
N GLY A 384 -15.10 -16.13 8.74
CA GLY A 384 -14.70 -17.52 8.54
C GLY A 384 -13.24 -17.67 8.13
N ALA A 385 -12.66 -16.70 7.41
CA ALA A 385 -11.25 -16.74 7.03
C ALA A 385 -10.28 -16.73 8.23
N LEU A 386 -10.64 -16.06 9.33
CA LEU A 386 -9.90 -16.08 10.61
C LEU A 386 -10.17 -17.32 11.45
N LEU A 387 -11.29 -18.02 11.19
CA LEU A 387 -11.66 -19.28 11.84
C LEU A 387 -10.93 -20.49 11.30
N ARG A 388 -10.50 -20.43 10.05
CA ARG A 388 -9.84 -21.55 9.41
C ARG A 388 -8.46 -21.79 10.02
N PRO A 389 -8.08 -23.06 10.27
CA PRO A 389 -6.71 -23.36 10.64
C PRO A 389 -5.74 -22.80 9.58
N PRO A 390 -4.48 -22.53 9.94
CA PRO A 390 -3.44 -22.33 8.93
C PRO A 390 -3.52 -23.48 7.93
N GLY A 391 -3.56 -23.17 6.62
CA GLY A 391 -3.64 -24.19 5.60
C GLY A 391 -2.52 -25.21 5.84
N GLN A 392 -2.86 -26.51 5.86
CA GLN A 392 -1.84 -27.54 5.99
C GLN A 392 -0.86 -27.39 4.83
N HIS A 393 0.40 -27.17 5.18
CA HIS A 393 1.48 -26.99 4.24
C HIS A 393 1.73 -28.31 3.51
N THR A 394 1.44 -28.38 2.22
CA THR A 394 2.11 -29.37 1.37
C THR A 394 3.53 -28.85 1.14
N PRO A 395 4.59 -29.59 1.54
CA PRO A 395 5.97 -29.17 1.28
C PRO A 395 6.16 -28.87 -0.21
N GLY A 396 6.58 -27.64 -0.54
CA GLY A 396 6.85 -27.19 -1.92
C GLY A 396 5.77 -26.33 -2.60
N GLN A 397 4.60 -26.10 -1.98
CA GLN A 397 3.54 -25.25 -2.55
C GLN A 397 3.14 -24.11 -1.60
N TYR A 398 4.12 -23.28 -1.23
CA TYR A 398 3.84 -22.08 -0.43
C TYR A 398 2.98 -21.08 -1.22
N ASN A 399 1.70 -20.95 -0.85
CA ASN A 399 0.87 -19.85 -1.30
C ASN A 399 0.77 -18.78 -0.21
N LYS A 400 1.50 -17.67 -0.40
CA LYS A 400 1.48 -16.49 0.48
C LYS A 400 0.06 -15.94 0.75
N TYR A 401 -0.89 -16.16 -0.16
CA TYR A 401 -2.28 -15.71 0.02
C TYR A 401 -3.06 -16.60 0.98
N GLY A 402 -2.61 -17.82 1.28
CA GLY A 402 -3.20 -18.68 2.31
C GLY A 402 -2.67 -18.42 3.72
N ALA A 403 -1.61 -17.62 3.85
CA ALA A 403 -0.98 -17.37 5.14
C ALA A 403 -1.92 -16.66 6.12
N THR A 404 -1.88 -17.07 7.38
CA THR A 404 -2.75 -16.52 8.43
C THR A 404 -2.52 -15.02 8.65
N PHE A 405 -1.27 -14.55 8.55
CA PHE A 405 -0.97 -13.11 8.63
C PHE A 405 -1.60 -12.30 7.50
N MET A 406 -1.67 -12.86 6.29
CA MET A 406 -2.31 -12.20 5.15
C MET A 406 -3.82 -12.13 5.32
N ARG A 407 -4.45 -13.23 5.72
CA ARG A 407 -5.89 -13.25 6.06
C ARG A 407 -6.21 -12.23 7.14
N ALA A 408 -5.43 -12.22 8.22
CA ALA A 408 -5.58 -11.25 9.31
C ALA A 408 -5.44 -9.80 8.83
N ALA A 409 -4.46 -9.50 7.97
CA ALA A 409 -4.25 -8.15 7.45
C ALA A 409 -5.47 -7.64 6.65
N TYR A 410 -5.99 -8.47 5.72
CA TYR A 410 -7.11 -8.11 4.86
C TYR A 410 -8.45 -8.05 5.60
N VAL A 411 -8.68 -8.97 6.55
CA VAL A 411 -9.89 -8.96 7.38
C VAL A 411 -9.87 -7.76 8.33
N LEU A 412 -8.74 -7.48 8.99
CA LEU A 412 -8.58 -6.28 9.82
C LEU A 412 -8.90 -5.01 9.02
N SER A 413 -8.37 -4.92 7.81
CA SER A 413 -8.61 -3.81 6.89
C SER A 413 -10.08 -3.59 6.59
N ALA A 414 -10.76 -4.63 6.09
CA ALA A 414 -12.17 -4.55 5.71
C ALA A 414 -13.05 -4.14 6.89
N ILE A 415 -12.85 -4.82 8.02
CA ILE A 415 -13.66 -4.63 9.23
C ILE A 415 -13.42 -3.25 9.86
N ASP A 416 -12.17 -2.80 9.94
CA ASP A 416 -11.89 -1.45 10.43
C ASP A 416 -12.41 -0.37 9.48
N ARG A 417 -12.30 -0.57 8.15
CA ARG A 417 -12.82 0.36 7.14
C ARG A 417 -14.33 0.49 7.21
N ALA A 418 -15.03 -0.60 7.49
CA ALA A 418 -16.48 -0.62 7.73
C ALA A 418 -16.88 -0.04 9.10
N GLY A 419 -15.91 0.35 9.92
CA GLY A 419 -16.18 0.91 11.24
C GLY A 419 -16.56 -0.14 12.29
N ARG A 420 -16.40 -1.43 12.00
CA ARG A 420 -16.87 -2.57 12.80
C ARG A 420 -15.76 -3.26 13.60
N LEU A 421 -14.72 -2.51 14.01
CA LEU A 421 -13.50 -3.06 14.60
C LEU A 421 -13.79 -3.97 15.82
N GLU A 422 -14.80 -3.64 16.61
CA GLU A 422 -15.27 -4.41 17.77
C GLU A 422 -15.59 -5.87 17.47
N THR A 423 -16.05 -6.19 16.25
CA THR A 423 -16.33 -7.57 15.83
C THR A 423 -15.10 -8.47 15.90
N LEU A 424 -13.90 -7.92 15.65
CA LEU A 424 -12.63 -8.67 15.74
C LEU A 424 -12.25 -9.02 17.18
N TYR A 425 -12.73 -8.26 18.16
CA TYR A 425 -12.36 -8.40 19.57
C TYR A 425 -13.51 -8.99 20.41
N GLY A 426 -14.68 -9.19 19.81
CA GLY A 426 -15.80 -9.87 20.45
C GLY A 426 -15.58 -11.38 20.58
N SER A 427 -16.45 -12.04 21.35
CA SER A 427 -16.38 -13.46 21.70
C SER A 427 -16.35 -14.42 20.49
N GLY A 428 -16.79 -13.99 19.31
CA GLY A 428 -16.75 -14.81 18.09
C GLY A 428 -15.36 -14.92 17.45
N LEU A 429 -14.64 -13.79 17.31
CA LEU A 429 -13.38 -13.74 16.56
C LEU A 429 -12.14 -13.65 17.45
N LEU A 430 -12.17 -12.98 18.61
CA LEU A 430 -11.06 -12.97 19.59
C LEU A 430 -9.66 -12.82 18.94
N LEU A 431 -9.49 -11.78 18.10
CA LEU A 431 -8.30 -11.60 17.28
C LEU A 431 -7.00 -11.62 18.12
N PRO A 432 -6.86 -10.87 19.23
CA PRO A 432 -5.64 -10.92 20.04
C PRO A 432 -5.30 -12.33 20.54
N GLU A 433 -6.28 -13.07 21.02
CA GLU A 433 -6.10 -14.43 21.52
C GLU A 433 -5.69 -15.40 20.40
N ARG A 434 -6.22 -15.21 19.19
CA ARG A 434 -5.84 -16.00 18.02
C ARG A 434 -4.44 -15.70 17.55
N LEU A 435 -4.10 -14.41 17.43
CA LEU A 435 -2.74 -13.98 17.14
C LEU A 435 -1.78 -14.54 18.19
N GLY A 436 -2.20 -14.51 19.46
CA GLY A 436 -1.55 -15.09 20.65
C GLY A 436 -1.30 -16.60 20.60
N ARG A 437 -2.00 -17.34 19.74
CA ARG A 437 -1.96 -18.80 19.65
C ARG A 437 -1.46 -19.32 18.29
N LEU A 438 -1.02 -18.42 17.40
CA LEU A 438 -0.50 -18.84 16.10
C LEU A 438 0.75 -19.69 16.32
N GLN A 439 0.73 -20.93 15.82
CA GLN A 439 1.96 -21.68 15.60
C GLN A 439 2.67 -21.06 14.40
N LEU A 440 3.89 -20.58 14.63
CA LEU A 440 4.62 -19.78 13.66
C LEU A 440 5.63 -20.66 12.94
N ASP A 441 5.38 -20.91 11.66
CA ASP A 441 6.44 -21.25 10.72
C ASP A 441 7.40 -20.05 10.60
N PRO A 442 8.72 -20.21 10.88
CA PRO A 442 9.70 -19.14 10.75
C PRO A 442 9.73 -18.49 9.36
N GLN A 443 9.46 -19.24 8.30
CA GLN A 443 9.42 -18.70 6.95
C GLN A 443 8.19 -17.80 6.76
N ALA A 444 6.99 -18.27 7.11
CA ALA A 444 5.77 -17.47 7.08
C ALA A 444 5.88 -16.20 7.97
N LEU A 445 6.55 -16.30 9.12
CA LEU A 445 6.83 -15.17 9.99
C LEU A 445 7.69 -14.11 9.31
N GLN A 446 8.73 -14.50 8.56
CA GLN A 446 9.58 -13.56 7.85
C GLN A 446 8.88 -12.95 6.62
N GLU A 447 8.12 -13.73 5.86
CA GLU A 447 7.57 -13.29 4.57
C GLU A 447 6.23 -12.54 4.70
N ASP A 448 5.36 -12.94 5.63
CA ASP A 448 3.96 -12.52 5.64
C ASP A 448 3.53 -11.74 6.88
N SER A 449 4.18 -11.91 8.03
CA SER A 449 3.90 -11.08 9.22
C SER A 449 4.03 -9.57 8.97
N PRO A 450 4.91 -9.09 8.07
CA PRO A 450 4.94 -7.68 7.72
C PRO A 450 3.64 -7.09 7.21
N ARG A 451 2.81 -7.87 6.52
CA ARG A 451 1.52 -7.39 5.99
C ARG A 451 0.53 -7.06 7.10
N LEU A 452 0.43 -7.90 8.13
CA LEU A 452 -0.44 -7.65 9.28
C LEU A 452 0.02 -6.41 10.07
N CYS A 453 1.32 -6.24 10.23
CA CYS A 453 1.86 -5.07 10.92
C CYS A 453 1.58 -3.77 10.16
N LEU A 454 1.71 -3.78 8.82
CA LEU A 454 1.30 -2.65 7.99
C LEU A 454 -0.21 -2.37 8.11
N ALA A 455 -1.05 -3.40 8.24
CA ALA A 455 -2.49 -3.24 8.45
C ALA A 455 -2.84 -2.63 9.80
N LEU A 456 -2.15 -3.03 10.87
CA LEU A 456 -2.29 -2.39 12.18
C LEU A 456 -1.87 -0.91 12.10
N ILE A 457 -0.73 -0.62 11.46
CA ILE A 457 -0.21 0.76 11.32
C ILE A 457 -1.15 1.63 10.48
N ASP A 458 -1.71 1.10 9.39
CA ASP A 458 -2.74 1.79 8.60
C ASP A 458 -3.94 2.20 9.48
N ALA A 459 -4.52 1.23 10.19
CA ALA A 459 -5.65 1.46 11.07
C ALA A 459 -5.30 2.49 12.15
N GLY A 460 -4.13 2.36 12.77
CA GLY A 460 -3.63 3.33 13.76
C GLY A 460 -3.49 4.75 13.19
N LEU A 461 -2.90 4.89 11.99
CA LEU A 461 -2.74 6.19 11.34
C LEU A 461 -4.08 6.84 11.00
N ARG A 462 -5.10 6.06 10.63
CA ARG A 462 -6.46 6.59 10.40
C ARG A 462 -7.13 7.06 11.69
N LYS A 463 -6.64 6.64 12.86
CA LYS A 463 -7.13 7.04 14.20
C LYS A 463 -6.20 8.02 14.90
N ARG A 464 -5.24 8.63 14.19
CA ARG A 464 -4.33 9.62 14.77
C ARG A 464 -5.12 10.80 15.37
N PRO A 465 -4.64 11.41 16.47
CA PRO A 465 -5.18 12.68 16.96
C PRO A 465 -5.23 13.70 15.82
N ALA A 466 -6.30 14.50 15.74
CA ALA A 466 -6.32 15.65 14.85
C ALA A 466 -5.14 16.56 15.22
N GLY A 467 -4.42 17.09 14.23
CA GLY A 467 -3.24 17.92 14.44
C GLY A 467 -3.59 19.23 15.15
N GLY A 468 -3.73 19.17 16.47
CA GLY A 468 -4.31 20.23 17.28
C GLY A 468 -3.87 20.28 18.74
N ASP A 469 -3.12 19.29 19.26
CA ASP A 469 -2.44 19.44 20.55
C ASP A 469 -0.93 19.45 20.34
N ALA A 470 -0.45 20.57 19.80
CA ALA A 470 0.86 21.10 20.14
C ALA A 470 0.77 21.69 21.56
N GLY A 471 0.59 20.79 22.53
CA GLY A 471 0.61 21.09 23.96
C GLY A 471 1.72 20.29 24.61
N GLU A 472 2.84 20.97 24.86
CA GLU A 472 4.03 20.61 25.66
C GLU A 472 5.09 19.69 25.01
#